data_AF-A0A537EE79-F1
#
_entry.id   AF-A0A537EE79-F1
#
_cell.length_a   1.000
_cell.length_b   1.000
_cell.length_c   1.000
_cell.angle_alpha   90.00
_cell.angle_beta   90.00
_cell.angle_gamma   90.00
#
_symmetry.space_group_name_H-M   'P 1'
#
loop_
_entity.id
_entity.type
_entity.pdbx_description
1 polymer ?
#
loop_
_entity_poly.entity_id
_entity_poly.type
_entity_poly.pdbx_seq_one_letter_code
_entity_poly.pdbx_strand_id
1 'polypeptide(L)'
;MIRAHGSTIAPSDSSVKVYGGNRSDLAYSVQQTSDGGFIVAGLIHSLGVGVNLDSQDPWVLRLDASGGIVWQKAYGRAGGVAIAHSVQQTFDGGFIVAGRGTQDGSMKR
;
A
#
# COMPACT_ATOMS: atom_id res chain seq x y z
N MET A 1 -16.42 -13.54 10.69
CA MET A 1 -16.21 -14.06 9.32
C MET A 1 -16.98 -13.16 8.37
N ILE A 2 -16.31 -12.28 7.62
CA ILE A 2 -16.99 -11.36 6.69
C ILE A 2 -16.51 -11.71 5.29
N ARG A 3 -17.43 -12.21 4.46
CA ARG A 3 -17.25 -12.34 3.01
C ARG A 3 -17.49 -10.99 2.37
N ALA A 4 -16.58 -10.55 1.50
CA ALA A 4 -16.84 -9.49 0.56
C ALA A 4 -17.21 -10.12 -0.80
N HIS A 5 -18.48 -10.03 -1.18
CA HIS A 5 -18.90 -10.02 -2.58
C HIS A 5 -19.40 -8.59 -2.85
N GLY A 6 -19.01 -8.03 -3.99
CA GLY A 6 -19.22 -6.62 -4.35
C GLY A 6 -20.63 -6.12 -4.00
N SER A 7 -20.69 -5.20 -3.05
CA SER A 7 -21.81 -4.30 -2.82
C SER A 7 -21.26 -3.05 -2.15
N THR A 8 -21.63 -1.91 -2.72
CA THR A 8 -21.22 -0.56 -2.36
C THR A 8 -21.71 -0.24 -0.94
N ILE A 9 -20.91 -0.58 0.08
CA ILE A 9 -21.10 0.01 1.41
C ILE A 9 -20.32 1.32 1.37
N ALA A 10 -20.98 2.41 0.97
CA ALA A 10 -20.52 3.72 1.37
C ALA A 10 -20.64 3.75 2.91
N PRO A 11 -19.54 3.93 3.67
CA PRO A 11 -19.69 4.12 5.10
C PRO A 11 -20.49 5.41 5.30
N SER A 12 -21.59 5.36 6.03
CA SER A 12 -22.35 6.54 6.48
C SER A 12 -21.58 7.36 7.53
N ASP A 13 -20.27 7.20 7.58
CA ASP A 13 -19.36 7.85 8.49
C ASP A 13 -18.16 8.33 7.67
N SER A 14 -18.08 9.64 7.47
CA SER A 14 -17.03 10.31 6.69
C SER A 14 -15.62 10.15 7.30
N SER A 15 -15.48 9.47 8.43
CA SER A 15 -14.20 9.20 9.09
C SER A 15 -13.44 7.99 8.54
N VAL A 16 -14.10 7.07 7.82
CA VAL A 16 -13.46 5.85 7.31
C VAL A 16 -13.05 6.02 5.85
N LYS A 17 -11.76 5.83 5.59
CA LYS A 17 -11.20 5.79 4.22
C LYS A 17 -10.64 4.41 3.93
N VAL A 18 -10.91 3.92 2.72
CA VAL A 18 -10.43 2.64 2.22
C VAL A 18 -9.51 2.91 1.04
N TYR A 19 -8.38 2.20 1.00
CA TYR A 19 -7.36 2.35 -0.04
C TYR A 19 -7.00 0.97 -0.59
N GLY A 20 -6.77 0.91 -1.91
CA GLY A 20 -6.54 -0.34 -2.64
C GLY A 20 -7.26 -0.31 -3.99
N GLY A 21 -7.12 -1.39 -4.75
CA GLY A 21 -7.84 -1.62 -5.98
C GLY A 21 -9.02 -2.58 -5.81
N ASN A 22 -9.34 -3.31 -6.88
CA ASN A 22 -10.50 -4.20 -6.93
C ASN A 22 -10.14 -5.68 -6.62
N ARG A 23 -8.93 -5.93 -6.11
CA ARG A 23 -8.40 -7.25 -5.75
C ARG A 23 -7.92 -7.25 -4.30
N SER A 24 -7.36 -8.37 -3.84
CA SER A 24 -6.94 -8.54 -2.45
C SER A 24 -5.68 -7.75 -2.12
N ASP A 25 -5.82 -6.63 -1.42
CA ASP A 25 -4.70 -5.80 -0.97
C ASP A 25 -4.48 -5.98 0.54
N LEU A 26 -3.22 -5.92 0.99
CA LEU A 26 -2.87 -6.07 2.40
C LEU A 26 -1.95 -4.94 2.86
N ALA A 27 -2.27 -4.33 3.99
CA ALA A 27 -1.37 -3.44 4.72
C ALA A 27 -0.68 -4.22 5.84
N TYR A 28 0.65 -4.16 5.90
CA TYR A 28 1.45 -4.86 6.91
C TYR A 28 2.03 -3.91 7.95
N SER A 29 2.30 -2.65 7.58
CA SER A 29 2.88 -1.65 8.48
C SER A 29 2.29 -0.29 8.17
N VAL A 30 1.97 0.45 9.22
CA VAL A 30 1.54 1.86 9.16
C VAL A 30 2.31 2.65 10.19
N GLN A 31 2.68 3.88 9.84
CA GLN A 31 3.30 4.82 10.74
C GLN A 31 2.75 6.23 10.50
N GLN A 32 2.41 6.93 11.58
CA GLN A 32 2.19 8.37 11.53
C GLN A 32 3.52 9.08 11.34
N THR A 33 3.55 10.09 10.49
CA THR A 33 4.76 10.86 10.17
C THR A 33 4.83 12.17 10.90
N SER A 34 6.03 12.76 10.93
CA SER A 34 6.33 14.01 11.65
C SER A 34 5.49 15.22 11.20
N ASP A 35 4.99 15.22 9.98
CA ASP A 35 4.06 16.24 9.44
C ASP A 35 2.58 15.94 9.74
N GLY A 36 2.29 14.92 10.57
CA GLY A 36 0.94 14.53 10.95
C GLY A 36 0.23 13.61 9.96
N GLY A 37 0.84 13.33 8.80
CA GLY A 37 0.33 12.36 7.82
C GLY A 37 0.60 10.90 8.20
N PHE A 38 0.47 10.01 7.21
CA PHE A 38 0.71 8.57 7.40
C PHE A 38 1.52 7.97 6.25
N ILE A 39 2.27 6.92 6.54
CA ILE A 39 2.95 6.09 5.55
C ILE A 39 2.55 4.63 5.80
N VAL A 40 2.22 3.92 4.74
CA VAL A 40 1.74 2.52 4.79
C VAL A 40 2.61 1.68 3.87
N ALA A 41 3.00 0.49 4.33
CA ALA A 41 3.65 -0.53 3.54
C ALA A 41 2.79 -1.81 3.51
N GLY A 42 2.75 -2.44 2.35
CA GLY A 42 1.88 -3.57 2.09
C GLY A 42 2.18 -4.31 0.80
N LEU A 43 1.17 -5.02 0.30
CA LEU A 43 1.10 -5.50 -1.07
C LEU A 43 -0.19 -5.04 -1.72
N ILE A 44 -0.15 -4.91 -3.04
CA ILE A 44 -1.28 -4.53 -3.87
C ILE A 44 -1.35 -5.45 -5.10
N HIS A 45 -2.56 -5.82 -5.50
CA HIS A 45 -2.80 -6.60 -6.73
C HIS A 45 -3.28 -5.74 -7.90
N SER A 46 -3.77 -4.54 -7.60
CA SER A 46 -4.30 -3.62 -8.60
C SER A 46 -4.32 -2.21 -8.05
N LEU A 47 -3.95 -1.21 -8.84
CA LEU A 47 -4.02 0.20 -8.45
C LEU A 47 -5.37 0.85 -8.83
N GLY A 48 -6.42 0.04 -8.98
CA GLY A 48 -7.75 0.48 -9.38
C GLY A 48 -8.24 -0.14 -10.68
N VAL A 49 -9.39 0.33 -11.17
CA VAL A 49 -10.06 -0.21 -12.36
C VAL A 49 -9.16 -0.04 -13.59
N GLY A 50 -8.83 -1.13 -14.25
CA GLY A 50 -8.01 -1.15 -15.47
C GLY A 50 -6.50 -1.21 -15.24
N VAL A 51 -6.03 -1.07 -13.99
CA VAL A 51 -4.61 -1.23 -13.64
C VAL A 51 -4.44 -2.54 -12.87
N ASN A 52 -4.40 -3.64 -13.61
CA ASN A 52 -4.04 -4.94 -13.04
C ASN A 52 -2.52 -5.03 -12.94
N LEU A 53 -2.03 -5.50 -11.81
CA LEU A 53 -0.65 -5.92 -11.68
C LEU A 53 -0.60 -7.41 -12.03
N ASP A 54 0.39 -7.82 -12.81
CA ASP A 54 0.56 -9.23 -13.21
C ASP A 54 0.97 -10.12 -12.00
N SER A 55 1.21 -9.49 -10.84
CA SER A 55 1.72 -10.10 -9.62
C SER A 55 1.33 -9.33 -8.35
N GLN A 56 1.55 -9.95 -7.19
CA GLN A 56 1.55 -9.29 -5.89
C GLN A 56 2.78 -8.37 -5.81
N ASP A 57 2.54 -7.06 -5.80
CA ASP A 57 3.62 -6.09 -5.79
C ASP A 57 3.71 -5.38 -4.44
N PRO A 58 4.92 -5.07 -3.95
CA PRO A 58 5.11 -4.22 -2.78
C PRO A 58 4.45 -2.87 -3.01
N TRP A 59 3.64 -2.44 -2.06
CA TRP A 59 2.91 -1.19 -2.14
C TRP A 59 3.32 -0.26 -1.01
N VAL A 60 3.56 1.00 -1.36
CA VAL A 60 3.81 2.06 -0.39
C VAL A 60 2.86 3.21 -0.67
N LEU A 61 2.11 3.60 0.36
CA LEU A 61 1.08 4.64 0.28
C LEU A 61 1.39 5.75 1.29
N ARG A 62 1.49 6.98 0.80
CA ARG A 62 1.63 8.20 1.58
C ARG A 62 0.31 8.94 1.66
N LEU A 63 -0.10 9.25 2.87
CA LEU A 63 -1.29 10.02 3.18
C LEU A 63 -0.93 11.33 3.88
N ASP A 64 -1.73 12.36 3.65
CA ASP A 64 -1.72 13.58 4.46
C ASP A 64 -2.49 13.36 5.78
N ALA A 65 -2.50 14.37 6.66
CA ALA A 65 -3.13 14.30 7.98
C ALA A 65 -4.65 14.09 7.93
N SER A 66 -5.30 14.40 6.81
CA SER A 66 -6.74 14.16 6.58
C SER A 66 -7.03 12.78 5.98
N GLY A 67 -6.00 11.99 5.67
CA GLY A 67 -6.12 10.76 4.90
C GLY A 67 -6.29 11.01 3.39
N GLY A 68 -5.92 12.17 2.87
CA GLY A 68 -5.79 12.36 1.42
C GLY A 68 -4.54 11.63 0.89
N ILE A 69 -4.63 11.02 -0.29
CA ILE A 69 -3.46 10.39 -0.93
C ILE A 69 -2.51 11.48 -1.43
N VAL A 70 -1.30 11.54 -0.87
CA VAL A 70 -0.23 12.40 -1.37
C VAL A 70 0.46 11.72 -2.55
N TRP A 71 0.81 10.44 -2.38
CA TRP A 71 1.31 9.57 -3.45
C TRP A 71 1.15 8.11 -3.08
N GLN A 72 1.17 7.24 -4.09
CA GLN A 72 1.24 5.80 -3.92
C GLN A 72 2.14 5.18 -4.97
N LYS A 73 2.85 4.11 -4.61
CA LYS A 73 3.81 3.44 -5.48
C LYS A 73 3.69 1.93 -5.33
N ALA A 74 3.64 1.22 -6.45
CA ALA A 74 3.79 -0.23 -6.52
C ALA A 74 5.17 -0.55 -7.10
N TYR A 75 5.92 -1.42 -6.42
CA TYR A 75 7.30 -1.79 -6.78
C TYR A 75 7.36 -3.22 -7.31
N GLY A 76 6.55 -3.47 -8.33
CA GLY A 76 6.45 -4.77 -8.98
C GLY A 76 7.53 -5.06 -10.00
N ARG A 77 7.68 -6.34 -10.31
CA ARG A 77 8.41 -6.80 -11.50
C ARG A 77 7.60 -7.90 -12.16
N ALA A 78 7.47 -7.84 -13.49
CA ALA A 78 6.75 -8.84 -14.27
C ALA A 78 7.16 -10.27 -13.86
N GLY A 79 6.16 -11.08 -13.46
CA GLY A 79 6.33 -12.48 -13.07
C GLY A 79 6.96 -12.74 -11.70
N GLY A 80 7.18 -11.72 -10.87
CA GLY A 80 7.72 -11.86 -9.50
C GLY A 80 6.71 -11.45 -8.43
N VAL A 81 6.69 -12.14 -7.28
CA VAL A 81 5.86 -11.77 -6.14
C VAL A 81 6.74 -11.13 -5.08
N ALA A 82 6.38 -9.95 -4.60
CA ALA A 82 7.08 -9.29 -3.50
C ALA A 82 6.12 -8.50 -2.62
N ILE A 83 6.55 -8.27 -1.38
CA ILE A 83 5.75 -7.62 -0.34
C ILE A 83 6.61 -6.65 0.46
N ALA A 84 6.06 -5.49 0.81
CA ALA A 84 6.66 -4.57 1.77
C ALA A 84 6.07 -4.85 3.16
N HIS A 85 6.92 -5.23 4.11
CA HIS A 85 6.50 -5.62 5.46
C HIS A 85 6.58 -4.49 6.48
N SER A 86 7.55 -3.60 6.34
CA SER A 86 7.82 -2.56 7.31
C SER A 86 8.16 -1.26 6.61
N VAL A 87 7.68 -0.15 7.18
CA VAL A 87 8.06 1.20 6.78
C VAL A 87 8.41 2.02 8.01
N GLN A 88 9.43 2.86 7.86
CA GLN A 88 9.87 3.79 8.88
C GLN A 88 10.27 5.13 8.22
N GLN A 89 9.75 6.24 8.72
CA GLN A 89 10.21 7.57 8.39
C GLN A 89 11.59 7.81 9.00
N THR A 90 12.48 8.37 8.21
CA THR A 90 13.83 8.79 8.63
C THR A 90 13.81 10.22 9.15
N PHE A 91 14.82 10.58 9.95
CA PHE A 91 14.91 11.92 10.57
C PHE A 91 15.03 13.07 9.56
N ASP A 92 15.54 12.79 8.36
CA ASP A 92 15.64 13.74 7.25
C ASP A 92 14.31 13.90 6.48
N GLY A 93 13.24 13.23 6.92
CA GLY A 93 11.92 13.27 6.29
C GLY A 93 11.71 12.24 5.17
N GLY A 94 12.72 11.43 4.86
CA GLY A 94 12.62 10.30 3.94
C GLY A 94 11.90 9.08 4.54
N PHE A 95 11.92 7.96 3.80
CA PHE A 95 11.32 6.69 4.22
C PHE A 95 12.22 5.52 3.88
N ILE A 96 12.33 4.58 4.83
CA ILE A 96 12.94 3.26 4.62
C ILE A 96 11.81 2.23 4.59
N VAL A 97 11.83 1.37 3.58
CA VAL A 97 10.87 0.28 3.39
C VAL A 97 11.62 -1.04 3.27
N ALA A 98 11.21 -2.03 4.07
CA ALA A 98 11.80 -3.36 4.07
C ALA A 98 10.74 -4.42 3.75
N GLY A 99 11.15 -5.45 3.01
CA GLY A 99 10.25 -6.44 2.43
C GLY A 99 11.00 -7.67 1.90
N ARG A 100 10.26 -8.60 1.30
CA ARG A 100 10.82 -9.81 0.68
C ARG A 100 10.15 -10.09 -0.67
N GLY A 101 10.87 -10.76 -1.56
CA GLY A 101 10.37 -11.16 -2.88
C GLY A 101 10.88 -12.53 -3.31
N THR A 102 10.21 -13.14 -4.29
CA THR A 102 10.47 -14.52 -4.73
C THR A 102 11.62 -14.68 -5.74
N GLN A 103 12.44 -13.65 -5.96
CA GLN A 103 13.69 -13.77 -6.72
C GLN A 103 14.85 -13.09 -6.00
N ASP A 104 16.03 -13.69 -6.16
CA ASP A 104 17.27 -13.40 -5.45
C ASP A 104 17.70 -11.92 -5.59
N GLY A 105 17.34 -11.09 -4.60
CA GLY A 105 18.25 -10.05 -4.12
C GLY A 105 17.98 -8.55 -4.33
N SER A 106 16.95 -8.03 -4.99
CA SER A 106 16.74 -6.55 -4.95
C SER A 106 15.34 -6.02 -5.29
N MET A 107 14.79 -5.20 -4.37
CA MET A 107 13.83 -4.14 -4.72
C MET A 107 14.62 -3.07 -5.50
N LYS A 108 14.31 -2.86 -6.78
CA LYS A 108 14.96 -1.80 -7.55
C LYS A 108 14.40 -0.43 -7.14
N ARG A 109 15.33 0.50 -6.94
CA ARG A 109 15.09 1.90 -6.52
C ARG A 109 14.27 2.68 -7.53
#